data_AF-A0A354XL02-F1
#
_entry.id   AF-A0A354XL02-F1
#
_cell.length_a   1.000
_cell.length_b   1.000
_cell.length_c   1.000
_cell.angle_alpha   90.00
_cell.angle_beta   90.00
_cell.angle_gamma   90.00
#
_symmetry.space_group_name_H-M   'P 1'
#
loop_
_entity.id
_entity.type
_entity.pdbx_description
1 polymer ?
#
loop_
_entity_poly.entity_id
_entity_poly.type
_entity_poly.pdbx_seq_one_letter_code
_entity_poly.pdbx_strand_id
1 'polypeptide(L)'
;ARAAAEKLGIKVKESWGLGKVQTEIFEEVAEHKLDQPTFITEYPAEVSPLARRNDANPFVTDRFEFFVGGREIANGFSELNDAEDQAERFREQAAEKDAGDLEAMYYDADYVRALEYGLPPTAGEG
;
A
#
# COMPACT_ATOMS: atom_id res chain seq x y z
N ALA A 1 -11.54 12.88 -5.51
CA ALA A 1 -11.42 11.43 -5.70
C ALA A 1 -12.77 10.71 -5.57
N ARG A 2 -13.46 10.77 -4.42
CA ARG A 2 -14.74 10.05 -4.20
C ARG A 2 -15.80 10.22 -5.30
N ALA A 3 -16.16 11.47 -5.65
CA ALA A 3 -17.11 11.73 -6.73
C ALA A 3 -16.65 11.25 -8.12
N ALA A 4 -15.34 11.06 -8.34
CA ALA A 4 -14.83 10.46 -9.58
C ALA A 4 -14.97 8.93 -9.54
N ALA A 5 -14.64 8.29 -8.41
CA ALA A 5 -14.85 6.86 -8.19
C ALA A 5 -16.33 6.46 -8.35
N GLU A 6 -17.25 7.22 -7.77
CA GLU A 6 -18.70 6.98 -7.90
C GLU A 6 -19.17 7.06 -9.36
N LYS A 7 -18.64 8.01 -10.15
CA LYS A 7 -18.95 8.13 -11.59
C LYS A 7 -18.43 6.94 -12.40
N LEU A 8 -17.37 6.28 -11.92
CA LEU A 8 -16.81 5.08 -12.53
C LEU A 8 -17.52 3.80 -12.05
N GLY A 9 -18.51 3.91 -11.15
CA GLY A 9 -19.23 2.76 -10.60
C GLY A 9 -18.50 2.06 -9.45
N ILE A 10 -17.41 2.63 -8.94
CA ILE A 10 -16.64 2.08 -7.83
C ILE A 10 -17.40 2.35 -6.52
N LYS A 11 -17.64 1.28 -5.74
CA LYS A 11 -18.34 1.37 -4.44
C LYS A 11 -17.37 1.82 -3.35
N VAL A 12 -17.31 3.13 -3.12
CA VAL A 12 -16.45 3.73 -2.09
C VAL A 12 -17.00 3.44 -0.69
N LYS A 13 -16.18 2.82 0.19
CA LYS A 13 -16.51 2.64 1.60
C LYS A 13 -16.31 3.95 2.39
N GLU A 14 -17.03 4.12 3.51
CA GLU A 14 -16.84 5.29 4.37
C GLU A 14 -15.44 5.33 4.98
N SER A 15 -14.91 4.16 5.38
CA SER A 15 -13.58 3.99 5.98
C SER A 15 -12.41 4.31 5.05
N TRP A 16 -12.62 4.34 3.74
CA TRP A 16 -11.52 4.57 2.79
C TRP A 16 -11.01 6.01 2.85
N GLY A 17 -9.73 6.17 3.12
CA GLY A 17 -9.03 7.42 2.95
C GLY A 17 -8.82 7.76 1.47
N LEU A 18 -8.08 8.84 1.22
CA LEU A 18 -7.82 9.31 -0.14
C LEU A 18 -6.99 8.31 -0.94
N GLY A 19 -6.02 7.66 -0.29
CA GLY A 19 -5.08 6.74 -0.92
C GLY A 19 -5.77 5.49 -1.45
N LYS A 20 -6.64 4.86 -0.66
CA LYS A 20 -7.41 3.70 -1.11
C LYS A 20 -8.32 4.05 -2.28
N VAL A 21 -9.01 5.19 -2.22
CA VAL A 21 -9.86 5.65 -3.34
C VAL A 21 -9.06 5.90 -4.62
N GLN A 22 -7.86 6.48 -4.52
CA GLN A 22 -7.00 6.69 -5.70
C GLN A 22 -6.52 5.36 -6.30
N THR A 23 -6.16 4.40 -5.45
CA THR A 23 -5.70 3.06 -5.86
C THR A 23 -6.81 2.31 -6.61
N GLU A 24 -8.04 2.30 -6.07
CA GLU A 24 -9.20 1.66 -6.71
C GLU A 24 -9.56 2.30 -8.06
N ILE A 25 -9.39 3.62 -8.19
CA ILE A 25 -9.55 4.30 -9.49
C ILE A 25 -8.48 3.82 -10.48
N PHE A 26 -7.24 3.65 -10.04
CA PHE A 26 -6.15 3.16 -10.88
C PHE A 26 -6.42 1.73 -11.39
N GLU A 27 -6.79 0.82 -10.49
CA GLU A 27 -7.13 -0.57 -10.81
C GLU A 27 -8.25 -0.64 -11.87
N GLU A 28 -9.34 0.11 -11.65
CA GLU A 28 -10.48 0.12 -12.58
C GLU A 28 -10.15 0.77 -13.94
N VAL A 29 -9.36 1.86 -13.96
CA VAL A 29 -9.23 2.71 -15.16
C VAL A 29 -7.99 2.39 -15.99
N ALA A 30 -6.89 1.98 -15.36
CA ALA A 30 -5.57 1.97 -15.99
C ALA A 30 -4.92 0.58 -16.03
N GLU A 31 -5.07 -0.26 -15.00
CA GLU A 31 -4.36 -1.53 -14.87
C GLU A 31 -4.45 -2.41 -16.13
N HIS A 32 -5.68 -2.68 -16.60
CA HIS A 32 -5.95 -3.51 -17.76
C HIS A 32 -5.41 -2.94 -19.10
N LYS A 33 -4.93 -1.69 -19.12
CA LYS A 33 -4.35 -1.03 -20.30
C LYS A 33 -2.83 -1.12 -20.35
N LEU A 34 -2.19 -1.62 -19.28
CA LEU A 34 -0.73 -1.75 -19.17
C LEU A 34 -0.23 -2.98 -19.93
N ASP A 35 -0.28 -2.92 -21.26
CA ASP A 35 0.09 -4.03 -22.14
C ASP A 35 1.61 -4.27 -22.17
N GLN A 36 2.39 -3.19 -22.28
CA GLN A 36 3.85 -3.25 -22.29
C GLN A 36 4.43 -3.19 -20.86
N PRO A 37 5.64 -3.74 -20.63
CA PRO A 37 6.34 -3.65 -19.35
C PRO A 37 6.32 -2.23 -18.76
N THR A 38 5.56 -2.05 -17.69
CA THR A 38 5.35 -0.75 -17.07
C THR A 38 5.47 -0.87 -15.55
N PHE A 39 6.34 -0.05 -14.97
CA PHE A 39 6.38 0.17 -13.53
C PHE A 39 5.43 1.31 -13.17
N ILE A 40 4.51 1.05 -12.25
CA ILE A 40 3.75 2.08 -11.56
C ILE A 40 4.41 2.29 -10.21
N THR A 41 4.64 3.53 -9.82
CA THR A 41 5.41 3.89 -8.62
C THR A 41 4.62 4.87 -7.75
N GLU A 42 5.09 5.10 -6.52
CA GLU A 42 4.53 6.08 -5.59
C GLU A 42 3.11 5.73 -5.10
N TYR A 43 2.95 4.50 -4.62
CA TYR A 43 1.68 4.06 -4.04
C TYR A 43 1.39 4.80 -2.72
N PRO A 44 0.13 5.21 -2.45
CA PRO A 44 -0.23 5.84 -1.18
C PRO A 44 0.16 4.99 0.04
N ALA A 45 0.60 5.65 1.11
CA ALA A 45 0.99 4.97 2.35
C ALA A 45 -0.16 4.18 2.99
N GLU A 46 -1.39 4.68 2.83
CA GLU A 46 -2.62 4.04 3.28
C GLU A 46 -2.79 2.59 2.77
N VAL A 47 -2.35 2.31 1.54
CA VAL A 47 -2.47 0.97 0.92
C VAL A 47 -1.16 0.18 0.96
N SER A 48 -0.14 0.70 1.65
CA SER A 48 1.22 0.17 1.61
C SER A 48 1.80 0.05 3.04
N PRO A 49 1.23 -0.84 3.88
CA PRO A 49 1.51 -0.87 5.33
C PRO A 49 2.94 -1.28 5.70
N LEU A 50 3.68 -1.90 4.78
CA LEU A 50 5.07 -2.36 4.98
C LEU A 50 6.10 -1.54 4.20
N ALA A 51 5.64 -0.62 3.33
CA ALA A 51 6.53 0.16 2.48
C ALA A 51 6.96 1.45 3.20
N ARG A 52 8.25 1.78 3.09
CA ARG A 52 8.83 3.01 3.60
C ARG A 52 8.17 4.23 2.97
N ARG A 53 7.82 5.23 3.78
CA ARG A 53 7.31 6.52 3.29
C ARG A 53 8.39 7.26 2.50
N ASN A 54 7.96 7.95 1.46
CA ASN A 54 8.85 8.81 0.69
C ASN A 54 9.26 10.04 1.53
N ASP A 55 10.54 10.43 1.46
CA ASP A 55 11.09 11.55 2.25
C ASP A 55 10.53 12.91 1.84
N ALA A 56 10.24 13.10 0.54
CA ALA A 56 9.72 14.36 0.01
C ALA A 56 8.20 14.45 0.12
N ASN A 57 7.50 13.32 0.03
CA ASN A 57 6.05 13.24 0.09
C ASN A 57 5.58 12.05 0.96
N PRO A 58 5.39 12.24 2.27
CA PRO A 58 4.96 11.19 3.20
C PRO A 58 3.57 10.60 2.91
N PHE A 59 2.80 11.20 1.99
CA PHE A 59 1.53 10.64 1.53
C PHE A 59 1.72 9.35 0.71
N VAL A 60 2.87 9.20 0.04
CA VAL A 60 3.22 8.03 -0.77
C VAL A 60 4.37 7.25 -0.14
N THR A 61 4.55 6.04 -0.63
CA THR A 61 5.65 5.14 -0.27
C THR A 61 6.55 4.90 -1.46
N ASP A 62 7.80 4.53 -1.16
CA ASP A 62 8.79 4.14 -2.15
C ASP A 62 8.51 2.71 -2.64
N ARG A 63 7.32 2.51 -3.23
CA ARG A 63 6.77 1.24 -3.71
C ARG A 63 6.54 1.28 -5.21
N PHE A 64 6.70 0.13 -5.86
CA PHE A 64 6.28 -0.11 -7.23
C PHE A 64 5.46 -1.40 -7.35
N GLU A 65 4.61 -1.44 -8.37
CA GLU A 65 4.08 -2.67 -8.95
C GLU A 65 4.49 -2.70 -10.43
N PHE A 66 4.75 -3.90 -10.94
CA PHE A 66 5.20 -4.13 -12.31
C PHE A 66 4.13 -4.87 -13.10
N PHE A 67 3.73 -4.28 -14.22
CA PHE A 67 2.64 -4.80 -15.06
C PHE A 67 3.12 -5.18 -16.45
N VAL A 68 2.63 -6.32 -16.95
CA VAL A 68 2.78 -6.78 -18.35
C VAL A 68 1.49 -7.44 -18.80
N GLY A 69 0.98 -7.08 -19.98
CA GLY A 69 -0.25 -7.65 -20.53
C GLY A 69 -1.50 -7.36 -19.68
N GLY A 70 -1.51 -6.22 -18.99
CA GLY A 70 -2.61 -5.79 -18.11
C GLY A 70 -2.72 -6.62 -16.82
N ARG A 71 -1.62 -7.20 -16.35
CA ARG A 71 -1.55 -8.01 -15.11
C ARG A 71 -0.33 -7.62 -14.30
N GLU A 72 -0.49 -7.57 -12.99
CA GLU A 72 0.62 -7.48 -12.05
C GLU A 72 1.47 -8.75 -12.12
N ILE A 73 2.79 -8.59 -12.20
CA ILE A 73 3.75 -9.70 -12.25
C ILE A 73 4.89 -9.57 -11.24
N ALA A 74 5.06 -8.41 -10.60
CA ALA A 74 5.98 -8.23 -9.47
C ALA A 74 5.56 -7.02 -8.62
N ASN A 75 5.94 -7.04 -7.35
CA ASN A 75 5.73 -5.94 -6.41
C ASN A 75 7.01 -5.76 -5.59
N GLY A 76 7.40 -4.51 -5.36
CA GLY A 76 8.59 -4.22 -4.57
C GLY A 76 8.57 -2.84 -3.95
N PHE A 77 9.33 -2.69 -2.88
CA PHE A 77 9.38 -1.44 -2.13
C PHE A 77 10.68 -1.32 -1.33
N SER A 78 11.02 -0.07 -0.99
CA SER A 78 11.95 0.17 0.10
C SER A 78 11.28 -0.27 1.40
N GLU A 79 11.93 -1.16 2.14
CA GLU A 79 11.39 -1.78 3.35
C GLU A 79 11.23 -0.75 4.47
N LEU A 80 10.08 -0.78 5.15
CA LEU A 80 9.89 -0.01 6.37
C LEU A 80 10.71 -0.63 7.50
N ASN A 81 11.81 0.03 7.85
CA ASN A 81 12.70 -0.39 8.94
C ASN A 81 12.57 0.44 10.22
N ASP A 82 11.63 1.38 10.27
CA ASP A 82 11.28 2.12 11.48
C ASP A 82 10.26 1.30 12.30
N ALA A 83 10.69 0.80 13.45
CA ALA A 83 9.88 -0.06 14.31
C ALA A 83 8.66 0.66 14.89
N GLU A 84 8.75 1.97 15.16
CA GLU A 84 7.65 2.75 15.73
C GLU A 84 6.56 2.97 14.69
N ASP A 85 6.94 3.37 13.46
CA ASP A 85 6.02 3.50 12.32
C ASP A 85 5.37 2.16 11.98
N GLN A 86 6.16 1.07 11.91
CA GLN A 86 5.59 -0.25 11.61
C GLN A 86 4.57 -0.69 12.67
N ALA A 87 4.84 -0.41 13.95
CA ALA A 87 3.91 -0.71 15.03
C ALA A 87 2.64 0.14 14.96
N GLU A 88 2.73 1.42 14.60
CA GLU A 88 1.55 2.27 14.37
C GLU A 88 0.69 1.71 13.24
N ARG A 89 1.28 1.40 12.09
CA ARG A 89 0.56 0.85 10.92
C ARG A 89 -0.08 -0.49 11.23
N PHE A 90 0.56 -1.36 11.99
CA PHE A 90 -0.05 -2.61 12.44
C PHE A 90 -1.26 -2.40 13.37
N ARG A 91 -1.27 -1.35 14.20
CA ARG A 91 -2.46 -1.02 15.01
C ARG A 91 -3.59 -0.49 14.14
N GLU A 92 -3.27 0.32 13.13
CA GLU A 92 -4.25 0.80 12.15
C GLU A 92 -4.87 -0.37 11.38
N GLN A 93 -4.04 -1.27 10.84
CA GLN A 93 -4.48 -2.49 10.15
C GLN A 93 -5.34 -3.39 11.05
N ALA A 94 -4.95 -3.58 12.32
CA ALA A 94 -5.76 -4.35 13.26
C ALA A 94 -7.13 -3.71 13.51
N ALA A 95 -7.20 -2.37 13.56
CA ALA A 95 -8.48 -1.65 13.69
C ALA A 95 -9.35 -1.76 12.43
N GLU A 96 -8.75 -1.72 11.23
CA GLU A 96 -9.44 -1.95 9.97
C GLU A 96 -10.02 -3.37 9.88
N LYS A 97 -9.27 -4.34 10.40
CA LYS A 97 -9.72 -5.73 10.52
C LYS A 97 -10.94 -5.88 11.42
N ASP A 98 -10.92 -5.25 12.58
CA ASP A 98 -12.07 -5.22 13.50
C ASP A 98 -13.27 -4.48 12.88
N ALA A 99 -13.02 -3.53 11.96
CA ALA A 99 -14.05 -2.85 11.17
C ALA A 99 -14.56 -3.67 9.97
N GLY A 100 -14.07 -4.91 9.78
CA GLY A 100 -14.58 -5.86 8.79
C GLY A 100 -13.72 -6.01 7.53
N ASP A 101 -12.49 -5.49 7.52
CA ASP A 101 -11.53 -5.78 6.45
C ASP A 101 -10.82 -7.12 6.69
N LEU A 102 -11.22 -8.16 5.94
CA LEU A 102 -10.67 -9.50 6.11
C LEU A 102 -9.23 -9.65 5.58
N GLU A 103 -8.76 -8.70 4.79
CA GLU A 103 -7.42 -8.72 4.18
C GLU A 103 -6.41 -7.90 4.98
N ALA A 104 -6.87 -7.12 5.97
CA ALA A 104 -6.01 -6.33 6.84
C ALA A 104 -5.09 -7.19 7.72
N MET A 105 -3.90 -6.65 8.00
CA MET A 105 -2.85 -7.36 8.72
C MET A 105 -3.11 -7.47 10.23
N TYR A 106 -2.51 -8.48 10.87
CA TYR A 106 -2.48 -8.60 12.32
C TYR A 106 -1.31 -7.81 12.91
N TYR A 107 -1.43 -7.40 14.17
CA TYR A 107 -0.29 -6.87 14.90
C TYR A 107 0.70 -8.00 15.25
N ASP A 108 1.88 -7.97 14.65
CA ASP A 108 2.98 -8.89 14.95
C ASP A 108 4.01 -8.24 15.88
N ALA A 109 3.89 -8.54 17.18
CA ALA A 109 4.81 -8.02 18.18
C ALA A 109 6.24 -8.58 18.06
N ASP A 110 6.41 -9.78 17.49
CA ASP A 110 7.74 -10.37 17.30
C ASP A 110 8.47 -9.70 16.13
N TYR A 111 7.75 -9.41 15.05
CA TYR A 111 8.30 -8.65 13.91
C TYR A 111 8.72 -7.23 14.32
N VAL A 112 7.87 -6.51 15.07
CA VAL A 112 8.21 -5.17 15.60
C VAL A 112 9.47 -5.26 16.48
N ARG A 113 9.53 -6.24 17.38
CA ARG A 113 10.72 -6.47 18.21
C ARG A 113 11.97 -6.75 17.38
N ALA A 114 11.85 -7.49 16.28
CA ALA A 114 12.98 -7.74 15.38
C ALA A 114 13.48 -6.44 14.72
N LEU A 115 12.58 -5.54 14.31
CA LEU A 115 12.95 -4.22 13.78
C LEU A 115 13.68 -3.35 14.82
N GLU A 116 13.31 -3.45 16.11
CA GLU A 116 13.98 -2.73 17.20
C GLU A 116 15.45 -3.13 17.37
N TYR A 117 15.84 -4.35 16.98
CA TYR A 117 17.25 -4.77 16.93
C TYR A 117 18.02 -4.13 15.76
N GLY A 118 17.31 -3.63 14.77
CA GLY A 118 17.85 -2.90 13.62
C GLY A 118 17.79 -3.70 12.33
N LEU A 119 16.92 -3.27 11.42
CA LEU A 119 16.92 -3.66 10.01
C LEU A 119 17.68 -2.60 9.20
N PRO A 120 18.77 -2.94 8.47
CA PRO A 120 19.42 -2.01 7.55
C PRO A 120 18.43 -1.49 6.50
N PRO A 121 18.67 -0.30 5.90
CA PRO A 121 17.92 0.12 4.71
C PRO A 121 17.96 -0.97 3.65
N THR A 122 16.79 -1.53 3.32
CA THR A 122 16.63 -2.74 2.50
C THR A 122 15.56 -2.50 1.44
N ALA A 123 15.64 -3.20 0.32
CA ALA A 123 14.58 -3.26 -0.67
C ALA A 123 14.13 -4.71 -0.84
N GLY A 124 12.83 -4.94 -0.82
CA GLY A 124 12.21 -6.23 -1.08
C GLY A 124 11.56 -6.25 -2.46
N GLU A 125 11.47 -7.44 -3.05
CA GLU A 125 10.79 -7.72 -4.29
C GLU A 125 10.21 -9.14 -4.23
N GLY A 126 9.02 -9.32 -4.83
CA GLY A 126 8.30 -10.58 -4.90
C GLY A 126 7.57 -10.77 -6.20
#